data_AF-A0A7X0GHB4-F1
#
_entry.id   AF-A0A7X0GHB4-F1
#
_cell.length_a   1.000
_cell.length_b   1.000
_cell.length_c   1.000
_cell.angle_alpha   90.00
_cell.angle_beta   90.00
_cell.angle_gamma   90.00
#
_symmetry.space_group_name_H-M   'P 1'
#
loop_
_entity.id
_entity.type
_entity.pdbx_description
1 polymer ?
#
loop_
_entity_poly.entity_id
_entity_poly.type
_entity_poly.pdbx_seq_one_letter_code
_entity_poly.pdbx_strand_id
1 'polypeptide(L)'
;MTDDFMGPPWQMDWRLDALASRNALPEDVRRMVDEARAELITVKDPYFRGIDADGDLPVTMYVEPVRSTDPKGAHILYFDNHRGWLKYTFVQRTEDPQIVVEEIFWQ
;
A
#
# COMPACT_ATOMS: atom_id res chain seq x y z
N MET A 1 -25.18 7.35 -15.36
CA MET A 1 -23.81 7.48 -15.86
C MET A 1 -22.99 6.63 -14.92
N THR A 2 -22.69 5.40 -15.32
CA THR A 2 -21.94 4.45 -14.51
C THR A 2 -20.54 5.01 -14.32
N ASP A 3 -20.20 5.29 -13.07
CA ASP A 3 -18.85 5.61 -12.62
C ASP A 3 -17.98 4.42 -13.05
N ASP A 4 -17.25 4.59 -14.16
CA ASP A 4 -16.29 3.60 -14.66
C ASP A 4 -15.09 3.69 -13.72
N PHE A 5 -15.27 3.15 -12.52
CA PHE A 5 -14.25 3.10 -11.50
C PHE A 5 -13.16 2.18 -12.04
N MET A 6 -12.08 2.76 -12.58
CA MET A 6 -10.96 2.01 -13.13
C MET A 6 -10.45 1.09 -12.02
N GLY A 7 -10.61 -0.23 -12.20
CA GLY A 7 -10.14 -1.23 -11.25
C GLY A 7 -8.61 -1.34 -11.24
N PRO A 8 -8.05 -2.23 -10.42
CA PRO A 8 -6.60 -2.48 -10.42
C PRO A 8 -6.11 -2.90 -11.83
N PRO A 9 -4.84 -2.60 -12.19
CA PRO A 9 -3.78 -2.14 -11.31
C PRO A 9 -3.85 -0.64 -10.99
N TRP A 10 -3.77 -0.28 -9.71
CA TRP A 10 -3.73 1.11 -9.26
C TRP A 10 -2.42 1.78 -9.64
N GLN A 11 -2.47 3.07 -9.97
CA GLN A 11 -1.25 3.85 -10.03
C GLN A 11 -0.63 3.96 -8.63
N MET A 12 0.70 3.97 -8.58
CA MET A 12 1.43 4.20 -7.33
C MET A 12 2.52 5.23 -7.53
N ASP A 13 2.53 6.22 -6.64
CA ASP A 13 3.55 7.26 -6.55
C ASP A 13 4.15 7.33 -5.16
N TRP A 14 5.22 8.09 -5.03
CA TRP A 14 6.03 8.16 -3.82
C TRP A 14 6.26 9.61 -3.45
N ARG A 15 6.09 9.94 -2.16
CA ARG A 15 6.72 11.14 -1.63
C ARG A 15 8.23 11.09 -1.83
N LEU A 16 8.84 12.24 -2.06
CA LEU A 16 10.27 12.34 -2.36
C LEU A 16 11.14 11.75 -1.25
N ASP A 17 10.78 11.98 0.02
CA ASP A 17 11.44 11.44 1.20
C ASP A 17 11.24 9.92 1.35
N ALA A 18 10.04 9.40 1.04
CA ALA A 18 9.79 7.96 0.99
C ALA A 18 10.60 7.27 -0.12
N LEU A 19 10.67 7.89 -1.30
CA LEU A 19 11.46 7.38 -2.41
C LEU A 19 12.95 7.38 -2.09
N ALA A 20 13.46 8.46 -1.48
CA ALA A 20 14.84 8.53 -1.02
C ALA A 20 15.16 7.44 0.01
N SER A 21 14.24 7.21 0.96
CA SER A 21 14.35 6.16 1.97
C SER A 21 14.36 4.77 1.32
N ARG A 22 13.44 4.47 0.39
CA ARG A 22 13.44 3.23 -0.39
C ARG A 22 14.77 3.02 -1.12
N ASN A 23 15.30 4.06 -1.76
CA ASN A 23 16.53 3.96 -2.52
C ASN A 23 17.78 3.72 -1.66
N ALA A 24 17.74 4.11 -0.39
CA ALA A 24 18.81 3.87 0.59
C ALA A 24 18.79 2.46 1.20
N LEU A 25 17.72 1.69 1.00
CA LEU A 25 17.61 0.32 1.53
C LEU A 25 18.55 -0.65 0.80
N PRO A 26 18.99 -1.73 1.48
CA PRO A 26 19.69 -2.84 0.82
C PRO A 26 18.88 -3.41 -0.36
N GLU A 27 19.56 -3.96 -1.36
CA GLU A 27 18.92 -4.46 -2.58
C GLU A 27 17.83 -5.51 -2.31
N ASP A 28 18.12 -6.47 -1.43
CA ASP A 28 17.16 -7.50 -1.06
C ASP A 28 15.88 -6.93 -0.43
N VAL A 29 16.01 -5.85 0.34
CA VAL A 29 14.88 -5.16 0.96
C VAL A 29 14.09 -4.38 -0.08
N ARG A 30 14.75 -3.69 -1.02
CA ARG A 30 14.07 -2.99 -2.11
C ARG A 30 13.23 -3.94 -2.96
N ARG A 31 13.72 -5.15 -3.19
CA ARG A 31 12.97 -6.21 -3.87
C ARG A 31 11.72 -6.63 -3.10
N MET A 32 11.80 -6.78 -1.77
CA MET A 32 10.61 -7.03 -0.94
C MET A 32 9.58 -5.89 -1.00
N VAL A 33 10.06 -4.65 -1.07
CA VAL A 33 9.20 -3.47 -1.25
C VAL A 33 8.52 -3.48 -2.62
N ASP A 34 9.23 -3.92 -3.66
CA ASP A 34 8.67 -4.07 -5.00
C ASP A 34 7.63 -5.19 -5.07
N GLU A 35 7.84 -6.30 -4.34
CA GLU A 35 6.85 -7.36 -4.16
C GLU A 35 5.61 -6.83 -3.42
N ALA A 36 5.80 -6.15 -2.29
CA ALA A 36 4.71 -5.53 -1.52
C ALA A 36 3.91 -4.53 -2.37
N ARG A 37 4.59 -3.75 -3.22
CA ARG A 37 3.96 -2.86 -4.19
C ARG A 37 3.15 -3.63 -5.24
N ALA A 38 3.69 -4.70 -5.81
CA ALA A 38 3.01 -5.49 -6.84
C ALA A 38 1.69 -6.08 -6.32
N GLU A 39 1.70 -6.56 -5.07
CA GLU A 39 0.49 -7.00 -4.40
C GLU A 39 -0.47 -5.83 -4.16
N LEU A 40 0.01 -4.72 -3.58
CA LEU A 40 -0.81 -3.57 -3.22
C LEU A 40 -1.48 -2.87 -4.42
N ILE A 41 -0.84 -2.81 -5.58
CA ILE A 41 -1.47 -2.22 -6.77
C ILE A 41 -2.52 -3.14 -7.39
N THR A 42 -2.53 -4.44 -7.08
CA THR A 42 -3.46 -5.40 -7.68
C THR A 42 -4.65 -5.77 -6.79
N VAL A 43 -4.62 -5.42 -5.49
CA VAL A 43 -5.74 -5.66 -4.58
C VAL A 43 -7.01 -4.91 -5.03
N LYS A 44 -8.18 -5.49 -4.81
CA LYS A 44 -9.46 -4.85 -5.16
C LYS A 44 -9.81 -3.64 -4.29
N ASP A 45 -9.41 -3.67 -3.02
CA ASP A 45 -9.65 -2.59 -2.06
C ASP A 45 -8.34 -2.23 -1.33
N PRO A 46 -7.70 -1.10 -1.68
CA PRO A 46 -6.50 -0.62 -1.01
C PRO A 46 -6.72 -0.11 0.42
N TYR A 47 -7.96 0.12 0.87
CA TYR A 47 -8.22 0.64 2.22
C TYR A 47 -8.21 -0.47 3.26
N PHE A 48 -8.96 -1.56 3.10
CA PHE A 48 -9.29 -2.35 4.28
C PHE A 48 -9.31 -3.86 4.07
N ARG A 49 -8.63 -4.55 4.99
CA ARG A 49 -8.87 -5.97 5.32
C ARG A 49 -9.32 -6.12 6.76
N GLY A 50 -10.64 -6.12 6.96
CA GLY A 50 -11.22 -6.63 8.20
C GLY A 50 -11.12 -8.16 8.28
N ILE A 51 -11.72 -8.72 9.33
CA ILE A 51 -11.72 -10.16 9.67
C ILE A 51 -12.30 -11.05 8.54
N ASP A 52 -13.03 -10.46 7.58
CA ASP A 52 -13.73 -11.14 6.47
C ASP A 52 -13.15 -10.87 5.07
N ALA A 53 -12.00 -10.20 4.94
CA ALA A 53 -11.45 -9.87 3.62
C ALA A 53 -10.55 -11.00 3.06
N ASP A 54 -11.18 -11.87 2.29
CA ASP A 54 -10.59 -12.94 1.48
C ASP A 54 -9.29 -12.54 0.73
N GLY A 55 -8.24 -13.38 0.85
CA GLY A 55 -7.60 -13.97 -0.35
C GLY A 55 -6.29 -13.39 -0.91
N ASP A 56 -6.30 -12.20 -1.49
CA ASP A 56 -5.23 -11.64 -2.33
C ASP A 56 -3.81 -11.41 -1.73
N LEU A 57 -3.60 -10.85 -0.52
CA LEU A 57 -2.23 -10.63 -0.01
C LEU A 57 -1.56 -11.92 0.53
N PRO A 58 -0.24 -12.11 0.31
CA PRO A 58 0.53 -13.18 0.94
C PRO A 58 0.42 -13.16 2.46
N VAL A 59 0.54 -14.34 3.10
CA VAL A 59 0.48 -14.52 4.57
C VAL A 59 1.50 -13.68 5.34
N THR A 60 2.57 -13.24 4.67
CA THR A 60 3.64 -12.41 5.23
C THR A 60 3.33 -10.91 5.18
N MET A 61 2.19 -10.51 4.62
CA MET A 61 1.77 -9.13 4.43
C MET A 61 0.44 -8.83 5.13
N TYR A 62 0.33 -7.63 5.69
CA TYR A 62 -0.85 -7.20 6.45
C TYR A 62 -1.12 -5.71 6.25
N VAL A 63 -2.40 -5.31 6.14
CA VAL A 63 -2.80 -3.91 5.99
C VAL A 63 -3.70 -3.50 7.14
N GLU A 64 -3.45 -2.33 7.72
CA GLU A 64 -4.34 -1.72 8.71
C GLU A 64 -4.42 -0.20 8.57
N PRO A 65 -5.54 0.43 8.99
CA PRO A 65 -5.62 1.88 9.09
C PRO A 65 -4.70 2.40 10.20
N VAL A 66 -3.98 3.50 9.94
CA VAL A 66 -3.17 4.20 10.95
C VAL A 66 -4.04 4.66 12.14
N ARG A 67 -5.31 5.00 11.88
CA ARG A 67 -6.29 5.36 12.90
C ARG A 67 -7.58 4.60 12.67
N SER A 68 -7.99 3.77 13.63
CA SER A 68 -9.25 3.03 13.53
C SER A 68 -10.49 3.93 13.41
N THR A 69 -10.41 5.19 13.89
CA THR A 69 -11.47 6.20 13.77
C THR A 69 -11.55 6.86 12.39
N ASP A 70 -10.56 6.62 11.52
CA ASP A 70 -10.49 7.14 10.15
C ASP A 70 -10.10 6.02 9.17
N PRO A 71 -11.02 5.08 8.88
CA PRO A 71 -10.74 3.89 8.07
C PRO A 71 -10.52 4.20 6.58
N LYS A 72 -10.65 5.46 6.16
CA LYS A 72 -10.31 5.91 4.79
C LYS A 72 -9.08 6.82 4.76
N GLY A 73 -8.41 6.98 5.90
CA GLY A 73 -7.19 7.76 6.03
C GLY A 73 -5.96 7.02 5.53
N ALA A 74 -4.80 7.33 6.11
CA ALA A 74 -3.57 6.62 5.82
C ALA A 74 -3.63 5.17 6.35
N HIS A 75 -3.01 4.27 5.60
CA HIS A 75 -2.91 2.84 5.88
C HIS A 75 -1.45 2.41 5.95
N ILE A 76 -1.18 1.37 6.72
CA ILE A 76 0.13 0.76 6.84
C ILE A 76 0.05 -0.63 6.21
N LEU A 77 0.89 -0.89 5.22
CA LEU A 77 1.18 -2.23 4.73
C LEU A 77 2.46 -2.74 5.40
N TYR A 78 2.33 -3.76 6.23
CA TYR A 78 3.46 -4.53 6.74
C TYR A 78 3.85 -5.63 5.75
N PHE A 79 5.15 -5.88 5.64
CA PHE A 79 5.72 -6.95 4.83
C PHE A 79 6.90 -7.60 5.56
N ASP A 80 7.33 -8.76 5.06
CA ASP A 80 8.33 -9.63 5.70
C ASP A 80 8.03 -9.90 7.19
N ASN A 81 6.77 -10.25 7.51
CA ASN A 81 6.33 -10.55 8.88
C ASN A 81 6.59 -9.39 9.87
N HIS A 82 6.19 -8.17 9.51
CA HIS A 82 6.34 -6.94 10.31
C HIS A 82 7.77 -6.40 10.46
N ARG A 83 8.75 -6.90 9.71
CA ARG A 83 10.11 -6.30 9.67
C ARG A 83 10.16 -5.02 8.85
N GLY A 84 9.32 -4.93 7.83
CA GLY A 84 9.15 -3.73 7.02
C GLY A 84 7.72 -3.24 7.04
N TRP A 85 7.56 -1.94 6.85
CA TRP A 85 6.26 -1.36 6.57
C TRP A 85 6.36 -0.15 5.65
N LEU A 86 5.28 0.11 4.92
CA LEU A 86 5.08 1.35 4.18
C LEU A 86 3.74 1.95 4.57
N LYS A 87 3.70 3.26 4.74
CA LYS A 87 2.49 4.03 4.99
C LYS A 87 2.05 4.69 3.70
N TYR A 88 0.78 4.59 3.37
CA TYR A 88 0.22 5.12 2.14
C TYR A 88 -1.18 5.69 2.32
N THR A 89 -1.59 6.53 1.37
CA THR A 89 -2.97 6.99 1.22
C THR A 89 -3.48 6.62 -0.16
N PHE A 90 -4.73 6.14 -0.26
CA PHE A 90 -5.39 5.93 -1.53
C PHE A 90 -6.27 7.14 -1.88
N VAL A 91 -6.09 7.70 -3.06
CA VAL A 91 -6.80 8.88 -3.55
C VAL A 91 -7.84 8.42 -4.56
N GLN A 92 -9.07 8.21 -4.09
CA GLN A 92 -10.15 7.64 -4.89
C GLN A 92 -10.87 8.64 -5.83
N ARG A 93 -10.82 9.94 -5.53
CA ARG A 93 -11.69 10.96 -6.17
C ARG A 93 -11.13 11.58 -7.46
N THR A 94 -10.15 10.94 -8.07
CA THR A 94 -9.48 11.41 -9.29
C THR A 94 -9.96 10.60 -10.49
N GLU A 95 -9.85 11.16 -11.69
CA GLU A 95 -10.10 10.43 -12.95
C GLU A 95 -9.21 9.19 -13.07
N ASP A 96 -8.09 9.15 -12.33
CA ASP A 96 -7.16 8.03 -12.20
C ASP A 96 -6.85 7.78 -10.70
N PRO A 97 -7.42 6.72 -10.08
CA PRO A 97 -7.21 6.43 -8.66
C PRO A 97 -5.77 6.02 -8.35
N GLN A 98 -5.21 6.59 -7.29
CA GLN A 98 -3.76 6.49 -7.03
C GLN A 98 -3.43 6.18 -5.58
N ILE A 99 -2.43 5.30 -5.39
CA ILE A 99 -1.80 5.01 -4.10
C ILE A 99 -0.57 5.92 -3.97
N VAL A 100 -0.51 6.71 -2.90
CA VAL A 100 0.65 7.56 -2.62
C VAL A 100 1.36 7.01 -1.39
N VAL A 101 2.59 6.52 -1.56
CA VAL A 101 3.43 6.08 -0.45
C VAL A 101 4.03 7.31 0.22
N GLU A 102 3.70 7.49 1.49
CA GLU A 102 4.11 8.63 2.29
C GLU A 102 5.41 8.37 3.05
N GLU A 103 5.57 7.16 3.59
CA GLU A 103 6.70 6.80 4.45
C GLU A 103 7.05 5.31 4.26
N ILE A 104 8.32 4.96 4.44
CA ILE A 104 8.80 3.57 4.41
C ILE A 104 9.80 3.35 5.54
N PHE A 105 9.75 2.17 6.15
CA PHE A 105 10.62 1.78 7.23
C PHE A 105 11.05 0.33 7.11
N TRP A 106 12.27 0.04 7.58
CA TRP A 106 12.87 -1.28 7.61
C TRP A 106 13.78 -1.42 8.84
N GLN A 107 13.69 -2.57 9.53
CA GLN A 107 14.54 -2.92 10.68
C GLN A 107 15.25 -4.27 10.50
#